data_AF-A0A4C2EGR8-F1
#
_entry.id   AF-A0A4C2EGR8-F1
#
_cell.length_a   1.000
_cell.length_b   1.000
_cell.length_c   1.000
_cell.angle_alpha   90.00
_cell.angle_beta   90.00
_cell.angle_gamma   90.00
#
_symmetry.space_group_name_H-M   'P 1'
#
loop_
_entity.id
_entity.type
_entity.pdbx_description
1 polymer ?
#
loop_
_entity_poly.entity_id
_entity_poly.type
_entity_poly.pdbx_seq_one_letter_code
_entity_poly.pdbx_strand_id
1 'polypeptide(L)'
;MRVAIDSGKLLYALGVLFAAAALLYFVRDVVFDLSITVKAALLLLGFIGFFIAGLVLERDVLDVVAFALSGVSYVVFVGYVVIRYSPGETGTFLLLAASAGLFVGLGYALREGMPTPSRQTAAVAFGGLLVVSGVLVGADALSGDVTYDVETTDSVTVSVPAAQQGSGGYTPVSSQIGIVRATNPSPFLRALEPPSLSACLVGPTDAPRNDVWVSVDRDWDEDTIAGSTTKSYAITADLPIDTNRTEPATLAIEQDIGCGTERSEPTIAIQVGENERLD
;
A
#
# COMPACT_ATOMS: atom_id res chain seq x y z
N MET A 1 -3.37 42.24 -23.99
CA MET A 1 -4.36 41.18 -24.30
C MET A 1 -5.20 40.94 -23.07
N ARG A 2 -6.51 41.18 -23.12
CA ARG A 2 -7.41 40.83 -22.00
C ARG A 2 -7.86 39.40 -22.22
N VAL A 3 -7.47 38.50 -21.32
CA VAL A 3 -8.00 37.13 -21.29
C VAL A 3 -9.47 37.26 -20.89
N ALA A 4 -10.36 37.26 -21.87
CA ALA A 4 -11.79 37.12 -21.62
C ALA A 4 -12.02 35.66 -21.24
N ILE A 5 -11.90 35.35 -19.95
CA ILE A 5 -12.25 34.04 -19.41
C ILE A 5 -13.77 33.92 -19.56
N ASP A 6 -14.19 33.14 -20.53
CA ASP A 6 -15.57 32.69 -20.66
C ASP A 6 -15.94 31.89 -19.41
N SER A 7 -16.94 32.37 -18.67
CA SER A 7 -17.42 31.73 -17.44
C SER A 7 -17.76 30.25 -17.65
N GLY A 8 -18.18 29.85 -18.86
CA GLY A 8 -18.40 28.46 -19.21
C GLY A 8 -17.11 27.63 -19.19
N LYS A 9 -16.05 28.12 -19.83
CA LYS A 9 -14.73 27.45 -19.87
C LYS A 9 -14.10 27.32 -18.49
N LEU A 10 -14.32 28.32 -17.62
CA LEU A 10 -13.86 28.27 -16.23
C LEU A 10 -14.52 27.12 -15.45
N LEU A 11 -15.84 26.94 -15.60
CA LEU A 11 -16.57 25.86 -14.92
C LEU A 11 -16.10 24.48 -15.39
N TYR A 12 -15.86 24.31 -16.69
CA TYR A 12 -15.32 23.05 -17.23
C TYR A 12 -13.90 22.76 -16.72
N ALA A 13 -13.02 23.76 -16.70
CA ALA A 13 -11.67 23.61 -16.15
C ALA A 13 -11.70 23.23 -14.65
N LEU A 14 -12.58 23.87 -13.88
CA LEU A 14 -12.77 23.56 -12.46
C LEU A 14 -13.32 22.15 -12.26
N GLY A 15 -14.25 21.70 -13.13
CA GLY A 15 -14.77 20.33 -13.12
C GLY A 15 -13.67 19.29 -13.35
N VAL A 16 -12.81 19.51 -14.35
CA VAL A 16 -11.64 18.64 -14.60
C VAL A 16 -10.69 18.63 -13.41
N LEU A 17 -10.44 19.78 -12.79
CA LEU A 17 -9.59 19.88 -11.60
C LEU A 17 -10.16 19.08 -10.42
N PHE A 18 -11.46 19.22 -10.13
CA PHE A 18 -12.11 18.45 -9.07
C PHE A 18 -12.12 16.95 -9.36
N ALA A 19 -12.31 16.56 -10.61
CA ALA A 19 -12.21 15.16 -11.01
C ALA A 19 -10.78 14.63 -10.81
N ALA A 20 -9.75 15.40 -11.16
CA ALA A 20 -8.36 15.04 -10.90
C ALA A 20 -8.10 14.86 -9.40
N ALA A 21 -8.59 15.79 -8.56
CA ALA A 21 -8.47 15.69 -7.11
C ALA A 21 -9.22 14.46 -6.56
N ALA A 22 -10.40 14.15 -7.07
CA ALA A 22 -11.17 12.97 -6.69
C ALA A 22 -10.44 11.67 -7.07
N LEU A 23 -9.80 11.61 -8.24
CA LEU A 23 -9.00 10.46 -8.66
C LEU A 23 -7.75 10.30 -7.79
N LEU A 24 -7.07 11.39 -7.44
CA LEU A 24 -5.94 11.38 -6.50
C LEU A 24 -6.37 10.95 -5.09
N TYR A 25 -7.56 11.34 -4.66
CA TYR A 25 -8.12 10.91 -3.38
C TYR A 25 -8.51 9.43 -3.40
N PHE A 26 -9.09 8.95 -4.51
CA PHE A 26 -9.44 7.54 -4.72
C PHE A 26 -8.23 6.60 -4.61
N VAL A 27 -7.06 7.03 -5.11
CA VAL A 27 -5.83 6.21 -5.02
C VAL A 27 -5.13 6.24 -3.66
N ARG A 28 -5.53 7.13 -2.74
CA ARG A 28 -4.93 7.26 -1.39
C ARG A 28 -5.47 6.25 -0.38
N ASP A 29 -6.15 5.20 -0.82
CA ASP A 29 -6.73 4.14 0.03
C ASP A 29 -7.77 4.59 1.08
N VAL A 30 -8.23 5.86 1.06
CA VAL A 30 -9.10 6.41 2.12
C VAL A 30 -10.57 5.96 2.01
N VAL A 31 -11.09 5.75 0.80
CA VAL A 31 -12.55 5.60 0.59
C VAL A 31 -12.97 4.14 0.46
N PHE A 32 -12.09 3.28 -0.06
CA PHE A 32 -12.37 1.87 -0.31
C PHE A 32 -11.08 1.06 -0.15
N ASP A 33 -11.10 0.05 0.72
CA ASP A 33 -10.02 -0.96 0.86
C ASP A 33 -10.02 -1.93 -0.35
N LEU A 34 -10.08 -1.38 -1.56
CA LEU A 34 -9.91 -2.16 -2.77
C LEU A 34 -8.43 -2.53 -2.95
N SER A 35 -8.18 -3.71 -3.49
CA SER A 35 -6.81 -4.09 -3.87
C SER A 35 -6.20 -3.10 -4.86
N ILE A 36 -4.87 -3.08 -4.86
CA ILE A 36 -4.07 -2.24 -5.76
C ILE A 36 -4.39 -2.58 -7.22
N THR A 37 -4.58 -3.87 -7.53
CA THR A 37 -4.92 -4.30 -8.89
C THR A 37 -6.26 -3.78 -9.35
N VAL A 38 -7.28 -3.81 -8.48
CA VAL A 38 -8.63 -3.36 -8.84
C VAL A 38 -8.68 -1.85 -9.00
N LYS A 39 -7.99 -1.08 -8.15
CA LYS A 39 -7.86 0.38 -8.32
C LYS A 39 -7.20 0.74 -9.65
N ALA A 40 -6.09 0.08 -9.99
CA ALA A 40 -5.41 0.28 -11.28
C ALA A 40 -6.35 -0.04 -12.46
N ALA A 41 -7.06 -1.16 -12.40
CA ALA A 41 -8.01 -1.55 -13.44
C ALA A 41 -9.16 -0.53 -13.57
N LEU A 42 -9.73 -0.04 -12.48
CA LEU A 42 -10.81 0.95 -12.49
C LEU A 42 -10.36 2.29 -13.10
N LEU A 43 -9.13 2.73 -12.84
CA LEU A 43 -8.57 3.93 -13.47
C LEU A 43 -8.41 3.75 -14.98
N LEU A 44 -7.94 2.58 -15.42
CA LEU A 44 -7.82 2.25 -16.84
C LEU A 44 -9.19 2.15 -17.53
N LEU A 45 -10.17 1.51 -16.88
CA LEU A 45 -11.56 1.45 -17.38
C LEU A 45 -12.19 2.85 -17.41
N GLY A 46 -11.86 3.71 -16.45
CA GLY A 46 -12.23 5.12 -16.43
C GLY A 46 -11.67 5.88 -17.63
N PHE A 47 -10.37 5.72 -17.91
CA PHE A 47 -9.74 6.24 -19.13
C PHE A 47 -10.50 5.81 -20.39
N ILE A 48 -10.76 4.50 -20.55
CA ILE A 48 -11.48 3.98 -21.73
C ILE A 48 -12.90 4.56 -21.81
N GLY A 49 -13.62 4.60 -20.68
CA GLY A 49 -14.98 5.14 -20.62
C GLY A 49 -15.04 6.61 -21.01
N PHE A 50 -14.16 7.44 -20.44
CA PHE A 50 -14.10 8.86 -20.79
C PHE A 50 -13.65 9.09 -22.24
N PHE A 51 -12.73 8.25 -22.76
CA PHE A 51 -12.34 8.30 -24.17
C PHE A 51 -13.53 8.01 -25.10
N ILE A 52 -14.30 6.95 -24.83
CA ILE A 52 -15.51 6.62 -25.59
C ILE A 52 -16.56 7.73 -25.47
N ALA A 53 -16.71 8.34 -24.28
CA ALA A 53 -17.60 9.49 -24.11
C ALA A 53 -17.18 10.65 -25.02
N GLY A 54 -15.88 10.97 -25.08
CA GLY A 54 -15.33 12.00 -25.94
C GLY A 54 -15.60 11.76 -27.43
N LEU A 55 -15.56 10.50 -27.88
CA LEU A 55 -15.87 10.13 -29.26
C LEU A 55 -17.35 10.31 -29.64
N VAL A 56 -18.27 10.21 -28.67
CA VAL A 56 -19.73 10.13 -28.91
C VAL A 56 -20.43 11.46 -28.62
N LEU A 57 -19.86 12.29 -27.75
CA LEU A 57 -20.39 13.59 -27.41
C LEU A 57 -20.14 14.57 -28.57
N GLU A 58 -21.12 14.71 -29.46
CA GLU A 58 -21.10 15.67 -30.59
C GLU A 58 -21.27 17.14 -30.15
N ARG A 59 -20.82 17.51 -28.94
CA ARG A 59 -20.95 18.86 -28.37
C ARG A 59 -19.58 19.44 -28.06
N ASP A 60 -19.18 20.47 -28.81
CA ASP A 60 -17.87 21.18 -28.87
C ASP A 60 -17.09 21.43 -27.55
N VAL A 61 -17.72 21.34 -26.38
CA VAL A 61 -17.03 21.55 -25.10
C VAL A 61 -17.07 20.31 -24.20
N LEU A 62 -18.08 19.45 -24.35
CA LEU A 62 -18.21 18.25 -23.52
C LEU A 62 -17.27 17.13 -23.99
N ASP A 63 -16.99 17.06 -25.29
CA ASP A 63 -15.97 16.19 -25.86
C ASP A 63 -14.57 16.54 -25.32
N VAL A 64 -14.22 17.82 -25.30
CA VAL A 64 -12.94 18.31 -24.76
C VAL A 64 -12.80 17.93 -23.29
N VAL A 65 -13.87 18.09 -22.50
CA VAL A 65 -13.87 17.70 -21.08
C VAL A 65 -13.72 16.19 -20.93
N ALA A 66 -14.44 15.39 -21.72
CA ALA A 66 -14.33 13.93 -21.67
C ALA A 66 -12.92 13.45 -22.05
N PHE A 67 -12.31 14.01 -23.10
CA PHE A 67 -10.91 13.72 -23.44
C PHE A 67 -9.92 14.18 -22.36
N ALA A 68 -10.18 15.33 -21.71
CA ALA A 68 -9.35 15.78 -20.59
C ALA A 68 -9.45 14.80 -19.40
N LEU A 69 -10.65 14.37 -19.02
CA LEU A 69 -10.86 13.39 -17.96
C LEU A 69 -10.26 12.02 -18.29
N SER A 70 -10.34 11.61 -19.55
CA SER A 70 -9.64 10.44 -20.07
C SER A 70 -8.14 10.56 -19.83
N GLY A 71 -7.52 11.64 -20.31
CA GLY A 71 -6.08 11.90 -20.12
C GLY A 71 -5.66 11.92 -18.65
N VAL A 72 -6.41 12.62 -17.79
CA VAL A 72 -6.15 12.67 -16.35
C VAL A 72 -6.25 11.28 -15.73
N SER A 73 -7.29 10.51 -16.04
CA SER A 73 -7.46 9.14 -15.53
C SER A 73 -6.28 8.24 -15.92
N TYR A 74 -5.79 8.37 -17.15
CA TYR A 74 -4.64 7.62 -17.63
C TYR A 74 -3.34 8.03 -16.93
N VAL A 75 -3.12 9.34 -16.72
CA VAL A 75 -1.93 9.82 -15.98
C VAL A 75 -1.94 9.32 -14.55
N VAL A 76 -3.10 9.37 -13.87
CA VAL A 76 -3.26 8.83 -12.52
C VAL A 76 -3.05 7.31 -12.52
N PHE A 77 -3.59 6.58 -13.51
CA PHE A 77 -3.33 5.15 -13.69
C PHE A 77 -1.84 4.82 -13.80
N VAL A 78 -1.11 5.49 -14.70
CA VAL A 78 0.32 5.25 -14.90
C VAL A 78 1.10 5.58 -13.64
N GLY A 79 0.84 6.73 -13.02
CA GLY A 79 1.48 7.11 -11.76
C GLY A 79 1.22 6.09 -10.65
N TYR A 80 -0.03 5.64 -10.52
CA TYR A 80 -0.42 4.64 -9.55
C TYR A 80 0.28 3.29 -9.78
N VAL A 81 0.36 2.82 -11.02
CA VAL A 81 1.09 1.58 -11.37
C VAL A 81 2.58 1.72 -11.05
N VAL A 82 3.22 2.82 -11.43
CA VAL A 82 4.66 3.02 -11.14
C VAL A 82 4.94 3.02 -9.64
N ILE A 83 4.10 3.70 -8.85
CA ILE A 83 4.30 3.81 -7.40
C ILE A 83 4.01 2.48 -6.69
N ARG A 84 2.94 1.76 -7.08
CA ARG A 84 2.47 0.60 -6.31
C ARG A 84 2.97 -0.75 -6.81
N TYR A 85 3.35 -0.86 -8.07
CA TYR A 85 3.92 -2.10 -8.63
C TYR A 85 5.44 -2.07 -8.73
N SER A 86 6.06 -0.89 -8.56
CA SER A 86 7.52 -0.70 -8.62
C SER A 86 8.21 -1.51 -9.72
N PRO A 87 7.82 -1.35 -11.01
CA PRO A 87 8.24 -2.23 -12.11
C PRO A 87 9.73 -2.11 -12.51
N GLY A 88 10.54 -1.41 -11.70
CA GLY A 88 11.93 -1.07 -11.97
C GLY A 88 12.09 -0.01 -13.07
N GLU A 89 13.34 0.38 -13.34
CA GLU A 89 13.67 1.40 -14.33
C GLU A 89 13.26 0.99 -15.76
N THR A 90 13.55 -0.25 -16.14
CA THR A 90 13.21 -0.79 -17.45
C THR A 90 11.69 -0.89 -17.65
N GLY A 91 10.97 -1.39 -16.64
CA GLY A 91 9.50 -1.48 -16.71
C GLY A 91 8.85 -0.11 -16.78
N THR A 92 9.34 0.86 -16.00
CA THR A 92 8.88 2.25 -16.06
C THR A 92 9.14 2.88 -17.44
N PHE A 93 10.33 2.69 -18.01
CA PHE A 93 10.66 3.17 -19.35
C PHE A 93 9.73 2.58 -20.41
N LEU A 94 9.50 1.26 -20.38
CA LEU A 94 8.61 0.58 -21.33
C LEU A 94 7.16 1.05 -21.19
N LEU A 95 6.68 1.24 -19.96
CA LEU A 95 5.33 1.77 -19.71
C LEU A 95 5.16 3.18 -20.28
N LEU A 96 6.14 4.05 -20.09
CA LEU A 96 6.12 5.41 -20.65
C LEU A 96 6.23 5.41 -22.18
N ALA A 97 7.09 4.56 -22.76
CA ALA A 97 7.22 4.41 -24.21
C ALA A 97 5.93 3.88 -24.85
N ALA A 98 5.31 2.86 -24.25
CA ALA A 98 4.01 2.33 -24.67
C ALA A 98 2.91 3.39 -24.56
N SER A 99 2.92 4.18 -23.48
CA SER A 99 1.99 5.30 -23.28
C SER A 99 2.13 6.36 -24.38
N ALA A 100 3.36 6.74 -24.74
CA ALA A 100 3.62 7.68 -25.82
C ALA A 100 3.11 7.13 -27.17
N GLY A 101 3.40 5.85 -27.46
CA GLY A 101 2.89 5.16 -28.64
C GLY A 101 1.34 5.14 -28.69
N LEU A 102 0.69 4.87 -27.56
CA LEU A 102 -0.76 4.90 -27.42
C LEU A 102 -1.32 6.28 -27.77
N PHE A 103 -0.83 7.35 -27.16
CA PHE A 103 -1.36 8.70 -27.41
C PHE A 103 -1.07 9.22 -28.82
N VAL A 104 0.10 8.91 -29.38
CA VAL A 104 0.39 9.22 -30.79
C VAL A 104 -0.56 8.45 -31.71
N GLY A 105 -0.78 7.17 -31.45
CA GLY A 105 -1.71 6.33 -32.22
C GLY A 105 -3.15 6.82 -32.14
N LEU A 106 -3.65 7.14 -30.94
CA LEU A 106 -4.99 7.68 -30.73
C LEU A 106 -5.14 9.05 -31.41
N GLY A 107 -4.15 9.94 -31.26
CA GLY A 107 -4.17 11.25 -31.90
C GLY A 107 -4.15 11.17 -33.44
N TYR A 108 -3.35 10.27 -33.99
CA TYR A 108 -3.35 9.99 -35.43
C TYR A 108 -4.70 9.46 -35.91
N ALA A 109 -5.26 8.48 -35.21
CA ALA A 109 -6.54 7.89 -35.60
C ALA A 109 -7.70 8.89 -35.49
N LEU A 110 -7.73 9.74 -34.48
CA LEU A 110 -8.68 10.86 -34.39
C LEU A 110 -8.54 11.82 -35.58
N ARG A 111 -7.30 12.12 -35.99
CA ARG A 111 -7.02 13.00 -37.15
C ARG A 111 -7.45 12.38 -38.47
N GLU A 112 -7.30 11.07 -38.64
CA GLU A 112 -7.72 10.35 -39.84
C GLU A 112 -9.24 10.13 -39.90
N GLY A 113 -10.00 10.66 -38.93
CA GLY A 113 -11.44 10.52 -38.88
C GLY A 113 -11.88 9.13 -38.46
N MET A 114 -11.30 8.61 -37.37
CA MET A 114 -11.71 7.33 -36.76
C MET A 114 -13.24 7.23 -36.77
N PRO A 115 -13.82 6.12 -37.27
CA PRO A 115 -15.27 5.97 -37.33
C PRO A 115 -15.87 6.18 -35.94
N THR A 116 -16.69 7.21 -35.79
CA THR A 116 -17.35 7.48 -34.52
C THR A 116 -18.28 6.31 -34.21
N PRO A 117 -18.12 5.65 -33.04
CA PRO A 117 -18.97 4.53 -32.69
C PRO A 117 -20.42 5.02 -32.61
N SER A 118 -21.36 4.21 -33.11
CA SER A 118 -22.78 4.53 -32.98
C SER A 118 -23.14 4.67 -31.49
N ARG A 119 -24.16 5.48 -31.17
CA ARG A 119 -24.62 5.63 -29.77
C ARG A 119 -24.99 4.30 -29.13
N GLN A 120 -25.50 3.35 -29.91
CA GLN A 120 -25.80 2.00 -29.44
C GLN A 120 -24.52 1.22 -29.11
N THR A 121 -23.50 1.28 -29.97
CA THR A 121 -22.19 0.66 -29.72
C THR A 121 -21.54 1.24 -28.48
N ALA A 122 -21.58 2.57 -28.32
CA ALA A 122 -21.07 3.24 -27.14
C ALA A 122 -21.80 2.83 -25.86
N ALA A 123 -23.15 2.79 -25.90
CA ALA A 123 -23.95 2.36 -24.76
C ALA A 123 -23.65 0.90 -24.36
N VAL A 124 -23.47 0.01 -25.34
CA VAL A 124 -23.04 -1.38 -25.09
C VAL A 124 -21.64 -1.43 -24.48
N ALA A 125 -20.70 -0.63 -25.01
CA ALA A 125 -19.35 -0.55 -24.46
C ALA A 125 -19.36 -0.04 -23.01
N PHE A 126 -20.11 1.02 -22.71
CA PHE A 126 -20.30 1.51 -21.33
C PHE A 126 -20.93 0.45 -20.43
N GLY A 127 -21.97 -0.24 -20.89
CA GLY A 127 -22.57 -1.35 -20.16
C GLY A 127 -21.56 -2.45 -19.84
N GLY A 128 -20.72 -2.81 -20.82
CA GLY A 128 -19.63 -3.76 -20.64
C GLY A 128 -18.59 -3.30 -19.62
N LEU A 129 -18.13 -2.04 -19.71
CA LEU A 129 -17.20 -1.46 -18.74
C LEU A 129 -17.78 -1.48 -17.32
N LEU A 130 -19.06 -1.10 -17.15
CA LEU A 130 -19.72 -1.12 -15.84
C LEU A 130 -19.82 -2.55 -15.26
N VAL A 131 -20.18 -3.53 -16.09
CA VAL A 131 -20.23 -4.94 -15.67
C VAL A 131 -18.84 -5.41 -15.24
N VAL A 132 -17.80 -5.14 -16.03
CA VAL A 132 -16.41 -5.52 -15.69
C VAL A 132 -15.97 -4.86 -14.39
N SER A 133 -16.19 -3.56 -14.22
CA SER A 133 -15.88 -2.84 -12.98
C SER A 133 -16.61 -3.45 -11.77
N GLY A 134 -17.90 -3.76 -11.91
CA GLY A 134 -18.69 -4.38 -10.85
C GLY A 134 -18.20 -5.78 -10.48
N VAL A 135 -17.80 -6.59 -11.49
CA VAL A 135 -17.20 -7.91 -11.26
C VAL A 135 -15.86 -7.81 -10.54
N LEU A 136 -14.99 -6.88 -10.94
CA LEU A 136 -13.70 -6.67 -10.29
C LEU A 136 -13.86 -6.25 -8.82
N VAL A 137 -14.71 -5.26 -8.55
CA VAL A 137 -15.01 -4.81 -7.19
C VAL A 137 -15.66 -5.92 -6.36
N GLY A 138 -16.60 -6.67 -6.94
CA GLY A 138 -17.24 -7.80 -6.27
C GLY A 138 -16.25 -8.92 -5.94
N ALA A 139 -15.37 -9.28 -6.87
CA ALA A 139 -14.34 -10.29 -6.65
C ALA A 139 -13.37 -9.87 -5.54
N ASP A 140 -13.01 -8.58 -5.50
CA ASP A 140 -12.13 -8.01 -4.48
C ASP A 140 -12.74 -8.02 -3.08
N ALA A 141 -14.01 -7.61 -2.97
CA ALA A 141 -14.72 -7.59 -1.70
C ALA A 141 -14.95 -9.01 -1.14
N LEU A 142 -15.01 -10.02 -2.00
CA LEU A 142 -15.21 -11.42 -1.61
C LEU A 142 -13.91 -12.14 -1.24
N SER A 143 -12.75 -11.64 -1.69
CA SER A 143 -11.48 -12.34 -1.50
C SER A 143 -10.78 -12.02 -0.17
N GLY A 144 -11.19 -10.93 0.49
CA GLY A 144 -10.67 -10.51 1.79
C GLY A 144 -9.34 -9.75 1.72
N ASP A 145 -8.92 -9.27 2.89
CA ASP A 145 -7.68 -8.54 3.10
C ASP A 145 -6.54 -9.43 3.58
N VAL A 146 -5.35 -8.83 3.68
CA VAL A 146 -4.15 -9.52 4.16
C VAL A 146 -4.33 -9.87 5.63
N THR A 147 -4.16 -11.14 5.96
CA THR A 147 -4.20 -11.63 7.34
C THR A 147 -2.79 -11.72 7.89
N TYR A 148 -2.60 -11.28 9.14
CA TYR A 148 -1.32 -11.35 9.84
C TYR A 148 -1.41 -12.35 10.98
N ASP A 149 -0.46 -13.27 11.02
CA ASP A 149 -0.30 -14.26 12.08
C ASP A 149 1.06 -14.03 12.74
N VAL A 150 1.06 -13.81 14.05
CA VAL A 150 2.27 -13.52 14.82
C VAL A 150 2.61 -14.75 15.65
N GLU A 151 3.77 -15.33 15.41
CA GLU A 151 4.29 -16.48 16.15
C GLU A 151 5.54 -16.03 16.92
N THR A 152 5.53 -16.15 18.25
CA THR A 152 6.68 -15.84 19.11
C THR A 152 7.41 -17.11 19.52
N THR A 153 8.73 -17.03 19.72
CA THR A 153 9.51 -18.11 20.34
C THR A 153 9.16 -18.20 21.83
N ASP A 154 9.28 -19.36 22.48
CA ASP A 154 8.97 -19.50 23.91
C ASP A 154 9.95 -18.74 24.83
N SER A 155 11.22 -18.63 24.40
CA SER A 155 12.27 -17.94 25.14
C SER A 155 13.41 -17.50 24.23
N VAL A 156 14.19 -16.54 24.72
CA VAL A 156 15.42 -16.08 24.07
C VAL A 156 16.56 -16.06 25.09
N THR A 157 17.70 -16.64 24.73
CA THR A 157 18.92 -16.58 25.53
C THR A 157 19.86 -15.55 24.93
N VAL A 158 20.25 -14.56 25.73
CA VAL A 158 21.10 -13.47 25.27
C VAL A 158 22.38 -13.43 26.08
N SER A 159 23.48 -13.16 25.39
CA SER A 159 24.82 -13.05 25.96
C SER A 159 25.40 -11.69 25.65
N VAL A 160 26.14 -11.10 26.58
CA VAL A 160 26.87 -9.85 26.35
C VAL A 160 28.09 -10.14 25.49
N PRO A 161 28.23 -9.50 24.31
CA PRO A 161 29.44 -9.64 23.51
C PRO A 161 30.69 -9.24 24.30
N ALA A 162 31.75 -10.06 24.26
CA ALA A 162 32.97 -9.82 25.03
C ALA A 162 33.60 -8.43 24.78
N ALA A 163 33.43 -7.89 23.57
CA ALA A 163 33.92 -6.55 23.19
C ALA A 163 33.21 -5.40 23.92
N GLN A 164 32.04 -5.63 24.51
CA GLN A 164 31.24 -4.61 25.20
C GLN A 164 31.27 -4.77 26.73
N GLN A 165 31.87 -5.85 27.24
CA GLN A 165 31.93 -6.12 28.68
C GLN A 165 32.78 -5.10 29.44
N GLY A 166 32.32 -4.68 30.62
CA GLY A 166 33.06 -3.79 31.53
C GLY A 166 33.13 -2.31 31.10
N SER A 167 32.42 -1.94 30.05
CA SER A 167 32.32 -0.55 29.58
C SER A 167 31.43 0.34 30.47
N GLY A 168 30.60 -0.28 31.33
CA GLY A 168 29.63 0.40 32.18
C GLY A 168 28.42 0.86 31.38
N GLY A 169 27.21 0.62 31.92
CA GLY A 169 25.95 0.93 31.25
C GLY A 169 25.35 -0.26 30.49
N TYR A 170 24.59 0.03 29.43
CA TYR A 170 23.74 -0.94 28.74
C TYR A 170 24.00 -0.94 27.24
N THR A 171 23.98 -2.13 26.65
CA THR A 171 24.09 -2.28 25.20
C THR A 171 22.85 -2.99 24.66
N PRO A 172 22.22 -2.47 23.60
CA PRO A 172 21.13 -3.18 22.95
C PRO A 172 21.70 -4.40 22.24
N VAL A 173 21.29 -5.59 22.65
CA VAL A 173 21.57 -6.81 21.91
C VAL A 173 20.33 -7.18 21.13
N SER A 174 20.46 -7.13 19.80
CA SER A 174 19.36 -7.50 18.90
C SER A 174 19.23 -9.01 18.86
N SER A 175 18.02 -9.53 19.05
CA SER A 175 17.73 -10.96 19.00
C SER A 175 16.38 -11.22 18.34
N GLN A 176 16.29 -12.29 17.56
CA GLN A 176 15.03 -12.71 16.97
C GLN A 176 14.15 -13.36 18.04
N ILE A 177 12.94 -12.83 18.20
CA ILE A 177 11.96 -13.23 19.23
C ILE A 177 10.69 -13.84 18.63
N GLY A 178 10.56 -13.84 17.30
CA GLY A 178 9.42 -14.44 16.62
C GLY A 178 9.44 -14.21 15.11
N ILE A 179 8.29 -14.45 14.49
CA ILE A 179 7.99 -14.16 13.10
C ILE A 179 6.58 -13.60 12.96
N VAL A 180 6.38 -12.72 11.98
CA VAL A 180 5.05 -12.33 11.51
C VAL A 180 4.84 -12.86 10.10
N ARG A 181 3.76 -13.61 9.90
CA ARG A 181 3.34 -14.16 8.61
C ARG A 181 2.21 -13.33 8.04
N ALA A 182 2.46 -12.65 6.93
CA ALA A 182 1.46 -11.95 6.15
C ALA A 182 0.94 -12.88 5.04
N THR A 183 -0.36 -13.14 4.98
CA THR A 183 -0.98 -13.99 3.96
C THR A 183 -2.02 -13.20 3.18
N ASN A 184 -1.86 -13.15 1.86
CA ASN A 184 -2.82 -12.55 0.96
C ASN A 184 -3.73 -13.62 0.35
N PRO A 185 -4.98 -13.78 0.82
CA PRO A 185 -5.92 -14.75 0.26
C PRO A 185 -6.45 -14.33 -1.12
N SER A 186 -6.34 -13.03 -1.46
CA SER A 186 -6.83 -12.47 -2.71
C SER A 186 -5.91 -12.81 -3.88
N PRO A 187 -6.43 -13.02 -5.12
CA PRO A 187 -5.60 -13.12 -6.32
C PRO A 187 -4.99 -11.76 -6.72
N PHE A 188 -5.37 -10.67 -6.06
CA PHE A 188 -4.93 -9.31 -6.39
C PHE A 188 -3.79 -8.84 -5.48
N LEU A 189 -2.96 -7.93 -6.00
CA LEU A 189 -1.90 -7.27 -5.24
C LEU A 189 -2.52 -6.41 -4.11
N ARG A 190 -2.08 -6.61 -2.87
CA ARG A 190 -2.56 -5.88 -1.69
C ARG A 190 -1.43 -5.07 -1.05
N ALA A 191 -1.82 -4.02 -0.32
CA ALA A 191 -0.88 -3.31 0.55
C ALA A 191 -0.42 -4.24 1.69
N LEU A 192 0.84 -4.12 2.06
CA LEU A 192 1.45 -4.85 3.16
C LEU A 192 1.70 -3.89 4.32
N GLU A 193 0.88 -4.01 5.34
CA GLU A 193 0.86 -3.20 6.55
C GLU A 193 0.95 -4.13 7.77
N PRO A 194 2.17 -4.57 8.17
CA PRO A 194 2.36 -5.42 9.35
C PRO A 194 1.79 -4.76 10.60
N PRO A 195 1.26 -5.54 11.57
CA PRO A 195 0.69 -4.99 12.79
C PRO A 195 1.76 -4.22 13.59
N SER A 196 1.30 -3.23 14.36
CA SER A 196 2.18 -2.54 15.30
C SER A 196 2.58 -3.48 16.42
N LEU A 197 3.88 -3.57 16.70
CA LEU A 197 4.41 -4.39 17.78
C LEU A 197 5.01 -3.47 18.85
N SER A 198 4.65 -3.74 20.10
CA SER A 198 5.31 -3.11 21.24
C SER A 198 5.66 -4.18 22.25
N ALA A 199 6.78 -4.01 22.96
CA ALA A 199 7.15 -4.95 24.00
C ALA A 199 7.75 -4.29 25.23
N CYS A 200 7.70 -5.02 26.33
CA CYS A 200 8.25 -4.60 27.60
C CYS A 200 8.80 -5.78 28.41
N LEU A 201 9.76 -5.50 29.28
CA LEU A 201 10.26 -6.45 30.26
C LEU A 201 9.38 -6.40 31.52
N VAL A 202 8.90 -7.57 31.93
CA VAL A 202 8.13 -7.78 33.17
C VAL A 202 8.80 -8.83 34.05
N GLY A 203 8.51 -8.79 35.36
CA GLY A 203 9.12 -9.68 36.35
C GLY A 203 10.46 -9.15 36.92
N PRO A 204 11.19 -9.97 37.69
CA PRO A 204 12.44 -9.57 38.31
C PRO A 204 13.53 -9.39 37.25
N THR A 205 13.84 -8.14 36.93
CA THR A 205 14.87 -7.78 35.94
C THR A 205 15.84 -6.75 36.52
N ASP A 206 17.12 -6.91 36.23
CA ASP A 206 18.16 -5.93 36.53
C ASP A 206 18.24 -4.83 35.45
N ALA A 207 17.31 -4.85 34.48
CA ALA A 207 17.26 -3.87 33.41
C ALA A 207 16.91 -2.46 33.94
N PRO A 208 17.52 -1.40 33.39
CA PRO A 208 17.29 -0.02 33.80
C PRO A 208 15.98 0.55 33.26
N ARG A 209 15.41 -0.16 32.29
CA ARG A 209 14.32 0.22 31.42
C ARG A 209 13.49 -1.02 31.15
N ASN A 210 12.19 -0.81 31.16
CA ASN A 210 11.22 -1.86 30.89
C ASN A 210 10.74 -1.80 29.44
N ASP A 211 11.02 -0.72 28.69
CA ASP A 211 10.74 -0.65 27.26
C ASP A 211 11.71 -1.52 26.45
N VAL A 212 11.15 -2.35 25.58
CA VAL A 212 11.90 -3.15 24.60
C VAL A 212 11.51 -2.68 23.22
N TRP A 213 12.50 -2.21 22.46
CA TRP A 213 12.27 -1.84 21.08
C TRP A 213 12.10 -3.12 20.25
N VAL A 214 10.98 -3.22 19.54
CA VAL A 214 10.68 -4.36 18.67
C VAL A 214 10.48 -3.84 17.26
N SER A 215 11.06 -4.55 16.30
CA SER A 215 10.91 -4.26 14.90
C SER A 215 10.62 -5.53 14.10
N VAL A 216 9.86 -5.36 13.02
CA VAL A 216 9.71 -6.39 11.99
C VAL A 216 10.82 -6.16 10.97
N ASP A 217 11.67 -7.17 10.78
CA ASP A 217 12.76 -7.15 9.80
C ASP A 217 12.18 -7.27 8.39
N ARG A 218 12.01 -6.12 7.74
CA ARG A 218 11.43 -5.94 6.42
C ARG A 218 12.19 -4.86 5.68
N ASP A 219 12.37 -5.06 4.38
CA ASP A 219 12.91 -4.04 3.50
C ASP A 219 11.99 -2.79 3.47
N TRP A 220 12.60 -1.60 3.53
CA TRP A 220 11.88 -0.34 3.67
C TRP A 220 11.01 0.02 2.45
N ASP A 221 11.30 -0.58 1.29
CA ASP A 221 10.58 -0.41 0.03
C ASP A 221 9.54 -1.51 -0.22
N GLU A 222 9.37 -2.44 0.72
CA GLU A 222 8.39 -3.53 0.60
C GLU A 222 7.05 -3.16 1.24
N ASP A 223 6.20 -2.52 0.47
CA ASP A 223 4.85 -2.06 0.88
C ASP A 223 3.71 -2.88 0.25
N THR A 224 4.02 -3.97 -0.46
CA THR A 224 3.00 -4.81 -1.12
C THR A 224 3.22 -6.32 -0.99
N ILE A 225 2.13 -7.06 -1.12
CA ILE A 225 2.11 -8.52 -1.14
C ILE A 225 1.30 -9.03 -2.34
N ALA A 226 1.94 -9.88 -3.15
CA ALA A 226 1.35 -10.45 -4.36
C ALA A 226 0.13 -11.33 -4.04
N GLY A 227 -0.75 -11.51 -5.03
CA GLY A 227 -1.95 -12.33 -4.86
C GLY A 227 -1.64 -13.80 -4.57
N SER A 228 -2.40 -14.41 -3.68
CA SER A 228 -2.26 -15.82 -3.27
C SER A 228 -0.87 -16.16 -2.75
N THR A 229 -0.21 -15.21 -2.07
CA THR A 229 1.13 -15.43 -1.50
C THR A 229 1.15 -15.24 0.01
N THR A 230 2.12 -15.89 0.65
CA THR A 230 2.46 -15.72 2.06
C THR A 230 3.91 -15.25 2.16
N LYS A 231 4.15 -14.23 2.98
CA LYS A 231 5.48 -13.73 3.33
C LYS A 231 5.69 -13.83 4.84
N SER A 232 6.91 -14.07 5.27
CA SER A 232 7.29 -14.17 6.69
C SER A 232 8.41 -13.20 6.97
N TYR A 233 8.28 -12.44 8.05
CA TYR A 233 9.26 -11.47 8.50
C TYR A 233 9.72 -11.81 9.91
N ALA A 234 11.00 -11.69 10.19
CA ALA A 234 11.51 -11.91 11.54
C ALA A 234 11.09 -10.75 12.45
N ILE A 235 10.72 -11.08 13.68
CA ILE A 235 10.50 -10.09 14.73
C ILE A 235 11.78 -10.03 15.56
N THR A 236 12.41 -8.87 15.60
CA THR A 236 13.64 -8.62 16.37
C THR A 236 13.35 -7.70 17.54
N ALA A 237 13.98 -7.99 18.68
CA ALA A 237 13.93 -7.16 19.87
C ALA A 237 15.33 -6.67 20.24
N ASP A 238 15.44 -5.39 20.58
CA ASP A 238 16.65 -4.82 21.15
C ASP A 238 16.55 -4.87 22.67
N LEU A 239 17.28 -5.81 23.26
CA LEU A 239 17.18 -6.12 24.67
C LEU A 239 18.22 -5.31 25.45
N PRO A 240 17.81 -4.55 26.49
CA PRO A 240 18.74 -3.79 27.32
C PRO A 240 19.45 -4.74 28.29
N ILE A 241 20.71 -5.06 28.01
CA ILE A 241 21.50 -5.96 28.86
C ILE A 241 22.61 -5.18 29.57
N ASP A 242 22.77 -5.45 30.87
CA ASP A 242 23.88 -4.91 31.67
C ASP A 242 25.21 -5.42 31.11
N THR A 243 26.08 -4.48 30.74
CA THR A 243 27.43 -4.77 30.20
C THR A 243 28.37 -5.40 31.22
N ASN A 244 28.03 -5.39 32.52
CA ASN A 244 28.80 -6.08 33.56
C ASN A 244 28.38 -7.54 33.76
N ARG A 245 27.31 -7.99 33.09
CA ARG A 245 26.85 -9.37 33.20
C ARG A 245 27.83 -10.32 32.50
N THR A 246 28.24 -11.36 33.22
CA THR A 246 29.17 -12.39 32.72
C THR A 246 28.49 -13.68 32.29
N GLU A 247 27.24 -13.93 32.71
CA GLU A 247 26.48 -15.14 32.39
C GLU A 247 25.35 -14.84 31.38
N PRO A 248 25.01 -15.77 30.48
CA PRO A 248 23.84 -15.61 29.61
C PRO A 248 22.54 -15.48 30.42
N ALA A 249 21.63 -14.62 29.96
CA ALA A 249 20.29 -14.48 30.53
C ALA A 249 19.26 -15.09 29.59
N THR A 250 18.38 -15.92 30.11
CA THR A 250 17.22 -16.43 29.37
C THR A 250 15.99 -15.65 29.79
N LEU A 251 15.26 -15.13 28.81
CA LEU A 251 14.01 -14.40 29.00
C LEU A 251 12.89 -15.23 28.39
N ALA A 252 11.82 -15.47 29.15
CA ALA A 252 10.59 -16.03 28.59
C ALA A 252 9.94 -14.99 27.67
N ILE A 253 9.19 -15.42 26.67
CA ILE A 253 8.46 -14.52 25.76
C ILE A 253 7.00 -14.92 25.81
N GLU A 254 6.13 -13.94 26.03
CA GLU A 254 4.68 -14.15 26.09
C GLU A 254 3.96 -13.05 25.29
N GLN A 255 2.98 -13.48 24.50
CA GLN A 255 2.13 -12.60 23.71
C GLN A 255 0.85 -12.22 24.49
N ASP A 256 0.30 -11.06 24.19
CA ASP A 256 -1.02 -10.57 24.66
C ASP A 256 -1.11 -10.40 26.19
N ILE A 257 0.04 -10.19 26.83
CA ILE A 257 0.12 -9.81 28.24
C ILE A 257 0.47 -8.33 28.38
N GLY A 258 -0.20 -7.64 29.30
CA GLY A 258 0.05 -6.23 29.55
C GLY A 258 1.36 -6.00 30.33
N CYS A 259 2.01 -4.86 30.12
CA CYS A 259 3.25 -4.48 30.82
C CYS A 259 3.10 -4.32 32.34
N GLY A 260 1.87 -4.27 32.86
CA GLY A 260 1.59 -4.26 34.30
C GLY A 260 1.47 -5.65 34.92
N THR A 261 1.67 -6.72 34.15
CA THR A 261 1.52 -8.10 34.62
C THR A 261 2.73 -8.50 35.46
N GLU A 262 2.50 -8.96 36.68
CA GLU A 262 3.56 -9.49 37.54
C GLU A 262 3.97 -10.89 37.09
N ARG A 263 5.29 -11.14 37.03
CA ARG A 263 5.88 -12.45 36.70
C ARG A 263 6.96 -12.80 37.71
N SER A 264 7.09 -14.09 38.00
CA SER A 264 8.14 -14.61 38.89
C SER A 264 9.50 -14.74 38.20
N GLU A 265 9.53 -14.70 36.87
CA GLU A 265 10.71 -14.83 36.03
C GLU A 265 10.75 -13.68 35.01
N PRO A 266 11.93 -13.25 34.57
CA PRO A 266 12.06 -12.17 33.60
C PRO A 266 11.45 -12.58 32.26
N THR A 267 10.44 -11.83 31.81
CA THR A 267 9.60 -12.15 30.65
C THR A 267 9.49 -10.93 29.73
N ILE A 268 9.57 -11.15 28.42
CA ILE A 268 9.26 -10.17 27.39
C ILE A 268 7.77 -10.30 27.08
N ALA A 269 7.01 -9.29 27.46
CA ALA A 269 5.60 -9.14 27.15
C ALA A 269 5.45 -8.44 25.79
N ILE A 270 4.88 -9.11 24.80
CA ILE A 270 4.64 -8.57 23.45
C ILE A 270 3.16 -8.24 23.29
N GLN A 271 2.87 -7.00 22.89
CA GLN A 271 1.54 -6.56 22.54
C GLN A 271 1.48 -6.34 21.02
N VAL A 272 0.51 -7.01 20.38
CA VAL A 272 0.20 -6.85 18.95
C VAL A 272 -0.97 -5.88 18.85
N GLY A 273 -0.71 -4.68 18.36
CA GLY A 273 -1.72 -3.67 18.13
C GLY A 273 -2.23 -3.69 16.69
N GLU A 274 -3.50 -3.35 16.51
CA GLU A 274 -3.99 -2.93 15.19
C GLU A 274 -3.25 -1.64 14.80
N ASN A 275 -2.84 -1.52 13.54
CA ASN A 275 -2.31 -0.25 13.05
C ASN A 275 -3.43 0.78 13.10
N GLU A 276 -3.40 1.70 14.08
CA GLU A 276 -4.14 2.94 13.97
C GLU A 276 -3.54 3.71 12.79
N ARG A 277 -4.23 3.68 11.63
CA ARG A 277 -3.94 4.58 10.50
C ARG A 277 -3.92 6.00 11.06
N LEU A 278 -2.73 6.60 11.14
CA LEU A 278 -2.59 8.05 11.30
C LEU A 278 -2.97 8.67 9.93
N ASP A 279 -4.27 8.88 9.72
CA ASP A 279 -4.86 9.49 8.52
C ASP A 279 -4.38 10.93 8.26
#